data_AF-A0AAN9G3P8-F1
#
_entry.id   AF-A0AAN9G3P8-F1
#
_cell.length_a   1.000
_cell.length_b   1.000
_cell.length_c   1.000
_cell.angle_alpha   90.00
_cell.angle_beta   90.00
_cell.angle_gamma   90.00
#
_symmetry.space_group_name_H-M   'P 1'
#
loop_
_entity.id
_entity.type
_entity.pdbx_description
1 polymer ?
#
loop_
_entity_poly.entity_id
_entity_poly.type
_entity_poly.pdbx_seq_one_letter_code
_entity_poly.pdbx_strand_id
1 'polypeptide(L)'
;MKCVILLALVAVAFAQVHRPDFDHGNPLHNVVMTEVQNLIKSTAGISETDCEAKCDAMFNLAAGHDEQMTDHLCAEECKHQLQVNTVTEHPHPTHPTHPPQPTHP
;
A
#
# COMPACT_ATOMS: atom_id res chain seq x y z
N MET A 1 -2.61 -38.23 -14.82
CA MET A 1 -1.91 -37.07 -15.43
C MET A 1 -2.83 -35.85 -15.52
N LYS A 2 -3.74 -35.74 -16.50
CA LYS A 2 -4.62 -34.56 -16.70
C LYS A 2 -5.29 -34.02 -15.42
N CYS A 3 -5.82 -34.89 -14.56
CA CYS A 3 -6.47 -34.51 -13.30
C CYS A 3 -5.56 -33.81 -12.27
N VAL A 4 -4.23 -34.03 -12.34
CA VAL A 4 -3.26 -33.42 -11.41
C VAL A 4 -3.09 -31.92 -11.71
N ILE A 5 -3.18 -31.55 -12.99
CA ILE A 5 -3.07 -30.15 -13.45
C ILE A 5 -4.26 -29.32 -12.92
N LEU A 6 -5.45 -29.91 -12.90
CA LEU A 6 -6.66 -29.25 -12.37
C LEU A 6 -6.56 -28.98 -10.87
N LEU A 7 -6.04 -29.93 -10.09
CA LEU A 7 -5.87 -29.76 -8.64
C LEU A 7 -4.85 -28.66 -8.29
N ALA A 8 -3.77 -28.53 -9.07
CA ALA A 8 -2.77 -27.48 -8.85
C ALA A 8 -3.34 -26.06 -9.04
N LEU A 9 -4.19 -25.86 -10.05
CA LEU A 9 -4.82 -24.55 -10.32
C LEU A 9 -5.78 -24.13 -9.19
N VAL A 10 -6.52 -25.08 -8.62
CA VAL A 10 -7.45 -24.81 -7.50
C VAL A 10 -6.71 -24.36 -6.24
N ALA A 11 -5.53 -24.92 -5.96
CA ALA A 11 -4.73 -24.52 -4.78
C ALA A 11 -4.24 -23.07 -4.87
N VAL A 12 -3.80 -22.62 -6.04
CA VAL A 12 -3.33 -21.24 -6.26
C VAL A 12 -4.46 -20.22 -6.09
N ALA A 13 -5.70 -20.58 -6.46
CA ALA A 13 -6.86 -19.70 -6.34
C ALA A 13 -7.25 -19.33 -4.89
N PHE A 14 -6.73 -20.04 -3.88
CA PHE A 14 -6.91 -19.73 -2.45
C PHE A 14 -5.71 -18.99 -1.83
N ALA A 15 -4.58 -18.86 -2.54
CA ALA A 15 -3.36 -18.22 -2.04
C ALA A 15 -3.28 -16.70 -2.37
N GLN A 16 -4.20 -16.21 -3.20
CA GLN A 16 -4.34 -14.78 -3.48
C GLN A 16 -4.90 -14.04 -2.26
N VAL A 17 -4.09 -13.17 -1.64
CA VAL A 17 -4.46 -12.36 -0.48
C VAL A 17 -5.42 -11.25 -0.92
N HIS A 18 -6.71 -11.59 -1.00
CA HIS A 18 -7.77 -10.68 -1.41
C HIS A 18 -8.04 -9.65 -0.31
N ARG A 19 -7.73 -8.37 -0.57
CA ARG A 19 -8.11 -7.25 0.32
C ARG A 19 -9.60 -6.95 0.13
N PRO A 20 -10.42 -6.90 1.20
CA PRO A 20 -11.82 -6.50 1.08
C PRO A 20 -11.99 -4.98 0.93
N ASP A 21 -11.13 -4.16 1.55
CA ASP A 21 -11.25 -2.69 1.58
C ASP A 21 -10.37 -1.94 0.57
N PHE A 22 -9.54 -2.64 -0.22
CA PHE A 22 -8.67 -1.96 -1.19
C PHE A 22 -9.43 -1.55 -2.46
N ASP A 23 -9.89 -0.29 -2.47
CA ASP A 23 -10.48 0.30 -3.67
C ASP A 23 -9.40 0.64 -4.72
N HIS A 24 -9.10 -0.35 -5.56
CA HIS A 24 -8.27 -0.19 -6.75
C HIS A 24 -8.75 0.92 -7.70
N GLY A 25 -10.03 1.30 -7.66
CA GLY A 25 -10.60 2.38 -8.45
C GLY A 25 -10.35 3.78 -7.89
N ASN A 26 -9.98 3.90 -6.62
CA ASN A 26 -9.68 5.19 -5.98
C ASN A 26 -8.21 5.58 -6.22
N PRO A 27 -7.92 6.68 -6.95
CA PRO A 27 -6.54 7.09 -7.19
C PRO A 27 -5.82 7.54 -5.91
N LEU A 28 -6.54 8.06 -4.90
CA LEU A 28 -5.94 8.44 -3.62
C LEU A 28 -5.45 7.19 -2.85
N HIS A 29 -6.25 6.13 -2.81
CA HIS A 29 -5.87 4.85 -2.18
C HIS A 29 -4.58 4.30 -2.82
N ASN A 30 -4.48 4.31 -4.15
CA ASN A 30 -3.28 3.84 -4.87
C ASN A 30 -2.02 4.70 -4.59
N VAL A 31 -2.16 6.01 -4.33
CA VAL A 31 -1.04 6.89 -3.96
C VAL A 31 -0.63 6.66 -2.50
N VAL A 32 -1.59 6.64 -1.57
CA VAL A 32 -1.34 6.33 -0.14
C VAL A 32 -0.66 4.96 0.00
N MET A 33 -1.15 3.94 -0.71
CA MET A 33 -0.54 2.60 -0.82
C MET A 33 0.95 2.66 -1.17
N THR A 34 1.27 3.44 -2.20
CA THR A 34 2.63 3.56 -2.72
C THR A 34 3.55 4.26 -1.73
N GLU A 35 3.09 5.37 -1.14
CA GLU A 35 3.92 6.16 -0.22
C GLU A 35 4.11 5.50 1.14
N VAL A 36 3.09 4.85 1.70
CA VAL A 36 3.24 4.04 2.93
C VAL A 36 4.23 2.90 2.71
N GLN A 37 4.19 2.23 1.55
CA GLN A 37 5.15 1.18 1.24
C GLN A 37 6.59 1.73 1.10
N ASN A 38 6.77 2.93 0.53
CA ASN A 38 8.07 3.61 0.46
C ASN A 38 8.58 4.06 1.84
N LEU A 39 7.68 4.56 2.69
CA LEU A 39 7.95 4.98 4.06
C LEU A 39 8.45 3.82 4.92
N ILE A 40 7.79 2.66 4.88
CA ILE A 40 8.20 1.46 5.64
C ILE A 40 9.53 0.90 5.12
N LYS A 41 9.74 0.89 3.79
CA LYS A 41 11.03 0.47 3.18
C LYS A 41 12.20 1.38 3.55
N SER A 42 11.96 2.67 3.73
CA SER A 42 12.99 3.65 4.11
C SER A 42 13.20 3.76 5.62
N THR A 43 12.20 3.41 6.43
CA THR A 43 12.23 3.49 7.89
C THR A 43 12.17 2.08 8.51
N ALA A 44 13.30 1.38 8.50
CA ALA A 44 13.41 0.03 9.04
C ALA A 44 13.00 -0.02 10.54
N GLY A 45 12.00 -0.83 10.86
CA GLY A 45 11.49 -0.99 12.23
C GLY A 45 10.53 0.12 12.71
N ILE A 46 9.95 0.89 11.79
CA ILE A 46 8.87 1.85 12.09
C ILE A 46 7.67 1.16 12.78
N SER A 47 7.03 1.86 13.74
CA SER A 47 5.79 1.39 14.36
C SER A 47 4.55 1.73 13.51
N GLU A 48 3.41 1.11 13.81
CA GLU A 48 2.11 1.40 13.16
C GLU A 48 1.75 2.88 13.32
N THR A 49 1.86 3.42 14.54
CA THR A 49 1.58 4.84 14.86
C THR A 49 2.63 5.82 14.30
N ASP A 50 3.92 5.43 14.24
CA ASP A 50 4.94 6.25 13.57
C ASP A 50 4.77 6.27 12.04
N CYS A 51 4.15 5.23 11.49
CA CYS A 51 3.82 5.13 10.06
C CYS A 51 2.61 6.01 9.73
N GLU A 52 1.52 5.91 10.50
CA GLU A 52 0.32 6.76 10.42
C GLU A 52 0.72 8.25 10.45
N ALA A 53 1.32 8.71 11.56
CA ALA A 53 1.67 10.12 11.76
C ALA A 53 2.69 10.69 10.74
N LYS A 54 3.38 9.84 9.96
CA LYS A 54 4.22 10.24 8.84
C LYS A 54 3.48 10.23 7.50
N CYS A 55 2.57 9.29 7.30
CA CYS A 55 1.66 9.26 6.15
C CYS A 55 0.79 10.51 6.14
N ASP A 56 0.12 10.82 7.26
CA ASP A 56 -0.71 12.02 7.44
C ASP A 56 0.10 13.29 7.12
N ALA A 57 1.33 13.37 7.66
CA ALA A 57 2.24 14.49 7.43
C ALA A 57 2.83 14.56 6.00
N MET A 58 2.79 13.49 5.21
CA MET A 58 3.18 13.50 3.79
C MET A 58 2.07 14.08 2.90
N PHE A 59 0.81 13.80 3.22
CA PHE A 59 -0.33 14.43 2.54
C PHE A 59 -0.64 15.83 3.09
N ASN A 60 -0.20 16.14 4.32
CA ASN A 60 -0.24 17.45 4.98
C ASN A 60 -1.58 18.16 4.79
N LEU A 61 -2.64 17.38 5.02
CA LEU A 61 -3.98 17.91 5.18
C LEU A 61 -4.04 18.69 6.50
N ALA A 62 -4.88 19.72 6.51
CA ALA A 62 -4.88 20.73 7.58
C ALA A 62 -6.31 21.04 8.00
N ALA A 63 -6.86 20.17 8.85
CA ALA A 63 -8.20 20.24 9.44
C ALA A 63 -9.34 20.41 8.40
N GLY A 64 -9.32 19.59 7.34
CA GLY A 64 -10.30 19.56 6.25
C GLY A 64 -11.20 18.31 6.25
N HIS A 65 -12.14 18.23 5.30
CA HIS A 65 -12.96 17.02 5.09
C HIS A 65 -12.12 15.84 4.57
N ASP A 66 -11.09 16.13 3.78
CA ASP A 66 -10.25 15.12 3.14
C ASP A 66 -9.22 14.48 4.09
N GLU A 67 -9.05 15.03 5.31
CA GLU A 67 -8.35 14.39 6.44
C GLU A 67 -8.91 12.98 6.64
N GLN A 68 -10.21 12.85 6.95
CA GLN A 68 -10.83 11.59 7.37
C GLN A 68 -10.72 10.46 6.35
N MET A 69 -10.63 10.77 5.04
CA MET A 69 -10.36 9.76 4.02
C MET A 69 -8.89 9.34 4.05
N THR A 70 -7.98 10.30 4.18
CA THR A 70 -6.53 10.04 4.20
C THR A 70 -6.09 9.35 5.49
N ASP A 71 -6.60 9.78 6.66
CA ASP A 71 -6.43 9.12 7.96
C ASP A 71 -6.77 7.63 7.87
N HIS A 72 -7.92 7.28 7.27
CA HIS A 72 -8.38 5.90 7.12
C HIS A 72 -7.44 5.10 6.21
N LEU A 73 -7.07 5.67 5.07
CA LEU A 73 -6.18 5.02 4.10
C LEU A 73 -4.76 4.83 4.66
N CYS A 74 -4.25 5.80 5.41
CA CYS A 74 -2.96 5.74 6.09
C CYS A 74 -2.96 4.65 7.18
N ALA A 75 -3.98 4.61 8.05
CA ALA A 75 -4.10 3.61 9.11
C ALA A 75 -4.28 2.19 8.55
N GLU A 76 -5.17 1.99 7.58
CA GLU A 76 -5.36 0.70 6.94
C GLU A 76 -4.08 0.19 6.27
N GLU A 77 -3.39 1.05 5.52
CA GLU A 77 -2.23 0.62 4.77
C GLU A 77 -0.97 0.45 5.63
N CYS A 78 -0.74 1.31 6.64
CA CYS A 78 0.39 1.13 7.56
C CYS A 78 0.31 -0.23 8.25
N LYS A 79 -0.86 -0.55 8.79
CA LYS A 79 -1.20 -1.87 9.31
C LYS A 79 -1.04 -2.99 8.28
N HIS A 80 -1.54 -2.79 7.06
CA HIS A 80 -1.46 -3.78 5.98
C HIS A 80 -0.03 -4.12 5.55
N GLN A 81 0.79 -3.11 5.27
CA GLN A 81 2.16 -3.27 4.77
C GLN A 81 3.08 -3.78 5.87
N LEU A 82 2.93 -3.31 7.12
CA LEU A 82 3.69 -3.87 8.25
C LEU A 82 3.40 -5.36 8.43
N GLN A 83 2.12 -5.78 8.34
CA GLN A 83 1.77 -7.20 8.42
C GLN A 83 2.35 -8.02 7.25
N VAL A 84 2.18 -7.61 5.99
CA VAL A 84 2.70 -8.37 4.84
C VAL A 84 4.23 -8.41 4.78
N ASN A 85 4.91 -7.35 5.21
CA ASN A 85 6.38 -7.34 5.30
C ASN A 85 6.94 -8.33 6.33
N THR A 86 6.16 -8.80 7.31
CA THR A 86 6.58 -9.91 8.20
C THR A 86 6.41 -11.30 7.59
N VAL A 87 5.69 -11.44 6.47
CA VAL A 87 5.29 -12.73 5.88
C VAL A 87 5.99 -13.01 4.54
N THR A 88 6.24 -11.99 3.72
CA THR A 88 6.65 -12.19 2.31
C THR A 88 7.56 -11.10 1.75
N GLU A 89 8.85 -11.43 1.58
CA GLU A 89 9.68 -10.80 0.55
C GLU A 89 9.17 -11.25 -0.83
N HIS A 90 8.32 -10.45 -1.48
CA HIS A 90 7.95 -10.64 -2.88
C HIS A 90 8.29 -9.37 -3.69
N PRO A 91 9.05 -9.48 -4.80
CA PRO A 91 9.49 -8.32 -5.56
C PRO A 91 8.34 -7.74 -6.38
N HIS A 92 7.72 -6.67 -5.89
CA HIS A 92 6.77 -5.88 -6.67
C HIS A 92 7.49 -5.15 -7.82
N PRO A 93 6.90 -5.05 -9.04
CA PRO A 93 7.49 -4.28 -10.12
C PRO A 93 7.71 -2.81 -9.73
N THR A 94 8.91 -2.31 -9.98
CA THR A 94 9.23 -0.88 -9.87
C THR A 94 8.63 -0.13 -11.08
N HIS A 95 7.58 0.66 -10.86
CA HIS A 95 7.15 1.64 -11.85
C HIS A 95 8.23 2.74 -11.98
N PRO A 96 8.55 3.24 -13.19
CA PRO A 96 9.50 4.34 -13.34
C PRO A 96 9.05 5.60 -12.59
N THR A 97 10.02 6.28 -11.97
CA THR A 97 9.85 7.55 -11.26
C THR A 97 9.27 8.62 -12.18
N HIS A 98 8.21 9.31 -11.74
CA HIS A 98 7.71 10.47 -12.46
C HIS A 98 8.74 11.62 -12.40
N PRO A 99 9.08 12.28 -13.53
CA PRO A 99 10.03 13.39 -13.51
C PRO A 99 9.50 14.57 -12.67
N PRO A 100 10.39 15.38 -12.05
CA PRO A 100 9.97 16.54 -11.26
C PRO A 100 9.24 17.54 -12.14
N GLN A 101 8.06 17.97 -11.69
CA GLN A 101 7.22 18.92 -12.40
C GLN A 101 7.91 20.31 -12.43
N PRO A 102 8.08 20.94 -13.61
CA PRO A 102 8.74 22.23 -13.70
C PRO A 102 7.86 23.33 -13.09
N THR A 103 8.44 24.11 -12.17
CA THR A 103 7.83 25.35 -11.67
C THR A 103 7.74 26.37 -12.80
N HIS A 104 6.53 26.71 -13.23
CA HIS A 104 6.29 27.83 -14.14
C HIS A 104 6.46 29.19 -13.43
N PRO A 105 6.83 30.25 -14.17
CA PRO A 105 7.09 31.59 -13.63
C PRO A 105 5.83 32.42 -13.37
#